data_AF-A0A2E0SJ19-F1
#
_entry.id   AF-A0A2E0SJ19-F1
#
_cell.length_a   1.000
_cell.length_b   1.000
_cell.length_c   1.000
_cell.angle_alpha   90.00
_cell.angle_beta   90.00
_cell.angle_gamma   90.00
#
_symmetry.space_group_name_H-M   'P 1'
#
loop_
_entity.id
_entity.type
_entity.pdbx_description
1 polymer ?
#
loop_
_entity_poly.entity_id
_entity_poly.type
_entity_poly.pdbx_seq_one_letter_code
_entity_poly.pdbx_strand_id
1 'polypeptide(L)'
;MAPFADQDRIAGWMGEQFPGMFYIVSRSGTAAFRGMYLTGDEALTSKKWVTEHVSSKGPLGALYPLRTATHSNIHNCLKEGDTPSWFFFLPAGGNDIDDPTKPGWGGQFRKADSGWYMDGQPGYDARETVARWRPEYQADFAKRMSWTVSK
;
A
#
# COMPACT_ATOMS: atom_id res chain seq x y z
N MET A 1 -1.12 -5.74 12.45
CA MET A 1 -0.38 -4.64 11.80
C MET A 1 0.54 -5.25 10.76
N ALA A 2 0.66 -4.67 9.56
CA ALA A 2 1.54 -5.17 8.50
C ALA A 2 2.82 -4.34 8.43
N PRO A 3 3.85 -4.65 9.24
CA PRO A 3 5.12 -3.92 9.19
C PRO A 3 5.83 -4.17 7.87
N PHE A 4 6.10 -3.07 7.17
CA PHE A 4 6.74 -3.05 5.87
C PHE A 4 8.24 -3.17 6.00
N ALA A 5 8.85 -3.99 5.16
CA ALA A 5 10.29 -4.10 4.98
C ALA A 5 11.11 -4.40 6.25
N ASP A 6 10.48 -4.73 7.39
CA ASP A 6 11.18 -4.98 8.66
C ASP A 6 12.14 -3.85 9.03
N GLN A 7 11.64 -2.61 9.05
CA GLN A 7 12.47 -1.40 9.10
C GLN A 7 13.46 -1.37 10.27
N ASP A 8 13.10 -2.01 11.39
CA ASP A 8 13.87 -2.12 12.63
C ASP A 8 14.49 -3.51 12.84
N ARG A 9 14.24 -4.45 11.93
CA ARG A 9 14.76 -5.83 11.94
C ARG A 9 14.31 -6.67 13.14
N ILE A 10 13.20 -6.31 13.80
CA ILE A 10 12.77 -7.01 15.02
C ILE A 10 11.85 -8.20 14.75
N ALA A 11 11.37 -8.42 13.51
CA ALA A 11 10.40 -9.51 13.36
C ALA A 11 11.03 -10.90 13.54
N GLY A 12 12.32 -11.10 13.29
CA GLY A 12 12.97 -12.36 13.68
C GLY A 12 12.74 -12.66 15.17
N TRP A 13 13.03 -11.68 16.02
CA TRP A 13 12.78 -11.76 17.46
C TRP A 13 11.29 -11.98 17.78
N MET A 14 10.37 -11.27 17.12
CA MET A 14 8.93 -11.47 17.37
C MET A 14 8.45 -12.87 16.98
N GLY A 15 8.99 -13.46 15.91
CA GLY A 15 8.67 -14.83 15.50
C GLY A 15 9.16 -15.87 16.51
N GLU A 16 10.32 -15.62 17.12
CA GLU A 16 10.89 -16.47 18.16
C GLU A 16 10.14 -16.34 19.50
N GLN A 17 9.80 -15.13 19.92
CA GLN A 17 9.17 -14.88 21.23
C GLN A 17 7.66 -15.15 21.24
N PHE A 18 6.99 -15.04 20.09
CA PHE A 18 5.53 -15.16 19.99
C PHE A 18 5.13 -16.20 18.93
N PRO A 19 5.39 -17.50 19.17
CA PRO A 19 4.98 -18.54 18.24
C PRO A 19 3.45 -18.54 18.07
N GLY A 20 2.99 -18.61 16.82
CA GLY A 20 1.57 -18.55 16.48
C GLY A 20 0.98 -17.14 16.37
N MET A 21 1.79 -16.08 16.55
CA MET A 21 1.34 -14.71 16.30
C MET A 21 0.87 -14.55 14.85
N PHE A 22 -0.34 -14.01 14.68
CA PHE A 22 -0.83 -13.59 13.38
C PHE A 22 -0.05 -12.36 12.92
N TYR A 23 0.70 -12.52 11.84
CA TYR A 23 1.61 -11.48 11.38
C TYR A 23 1.69 -11.46 9.86
N ILE A 24 1.50 -10.28 9.28
CA ILE A 24 1.66 -10.02 7.84
C ILE A 24 2.93 -9.21 7.66
N VAL A 25 3.82 -9.68 6.78
CA VAL A 25 5.11 -9.05 6.57
C VAL A 25 5.46 -9.00 5.09
N SER A 26 5.91 -7.84 4.65
CA SER A 26 6.22 -7.58 3.24
C SER A 26 7.70 -7.26 3.10
N ARG A 27 8.49 -8.16 2.49
CA ARG A 27 9.97 -8.09 2.46
C ARG A 27 10.58 -8.44 1.11
N SER A 28 9.79 -8.88 0.14
CA SER A 28 10.34 -9.31 -1.14
C SER A 28 10.99 -8.14 -1.90
N GLY A 29 11.88 -8.44 -2.86
CA GLY A 29 12.41 -7.39 -3.76
C GLY A 29 11.31 -6.66 -4.55
N THR A 30 10.17 -7.33 -4.72
CA THR A 30 8.93 -6.84 -5.33
C THR A 30 7.85 -6.56 -4.28
N ALA A 31 8.25 -6.04 -3.12
CA ALA A 31 7.35 -5.96 -1.97
C ALA A 31 5.99 -5.34 -2.29
N ALA A 32 4.90 -5.98 -1.83
CA ALA A 32 3.53 -5.65 -2.25
C ALA A 32 3.20 -4.17 -2.09
N PHE A 33 3.65 -3.56 -0.98
CA PHE A 33 3.41 -2.16 -0.68
C PHE A 33 3.98 -1.19 -1.71
N ARG A 34 5.02 -1.60 -2.44
CA ARG A 34 5.61 -0.78 -3.51
C ARG A 34 4.67 -0.64 -4.71
N GLY A 35 3.68 -1.52 -4.85
CA GLY A 35 2.58 -1.37 -5.81
C GLY A 35 1.76 -0.12 -5.61
N MET A 36 1.87 0.57 -4.46
CA MET A 36 1.26 1.88 -4.28
C MET A 36 1.81 2.91 -5.29
N TYR A 37 3.10 2.81 -5.62
CA TYR A 37 3.83 3.81 -6.42
C TYR A 37 4.69 3.24 -7.56
N LEU A 38 4.74 1.93 -7.76
CA LEU A 38 5.43 1.27 -8.88
C LEU A 38 4.47 0.38 -9.64
N THR A 39 4.79 0.11 -10.90
CA THR A 39 4.02 -0.78 -11.80
C THR A 39 2.57 -0.32 -11.99
N GLY A 40 1.71 -1.08 -12.68
CA GLY A 40 0.36 -0.62 -13.05
C GLY A 40 0.35 0.72 -13.80
N ASP A 41 -0.75 1.48 -13.69
CA ASP A 41 -0.86 2.81 -14.29
C ASP A 41 -0.21 3.90 -13.40
N GLU A 42 1.06 4.20 -13.63
CA GLU A 42 1.80 5.21 -12.85
C GLU A 42 1.30 6.65 -13.11
N ALA A 43 0.51 6.92 -14.15
CA ALA A 43 -0.02 8.27 -14.40
C ALA A 43 -0.93 8.76 -13.25
N LEU A 44 -1.57 7.83 -12.54
CA LEU A 44 -2.35 8.08 -11.32
C LEU A 44 -1.51 8.39 -10.07
N THR A 45 -0.18 8.40 -10.20
CA THR A 45 0.76 8.82 -9.15
C THR A 45 1.49 10.11 -9.54
N SER A 46 1.13 10.67 -10.70
CA SER A 46 1.79 11.84 -11.28
C SER A 46 1.51 13.11 -10.50
N LYS A 47 2.43 14.07 -10.58
CA LYS A 47 2.22 15.41 -10.02
C LYS A 47 0.95 16.07 -10.56
N LYS A 48 0.62 15.84 -11.84
CA LYS A 48 -0.62 16.35 -12.45
C LYS A 48 -1.84 15.80 -11.70
N TRP A 49 -1.92 14.47 -11.56
CA TRP A 49 -3.03 13.81 -10.86
C TRP A 49 -3.14 14.30 -9.40
N VAL A 50 -2.02 14.31 -8.66
CA VAL A 50 -1.99 14.76 -7.26
C VAL A 50 -2.43 16.22 -7.14
N THR A 51 -1.99 17.09 -8.05
CA THR A 51 -2.38 18.51 -8.03
C THR A 51 -3.87 18.68 -8.26
N GLU A 52 -4.43 17.98 -9.25
CA GLU A 52 -5.83 18.08 -9.64
C GLU A 52 -6.79 17.54 -8.57
N HIS A 53 -6.43 16.43 -7.94
CA HIS A 53 -7.34 15.67 -7.08
C HIS A 53 -7.05 15.77 -5.58
N VAL A 54 -5.83 16.11 -5.19
CA VAL A 54 -5.40 16.10 -3.79
C VAL A 54 -4.89 17.46 -3.34
N SER A 55 -3.75 17.92 -3.85
CA SER A 55 -3.06 19.06 -3.24
C SER A 55 -3.76 20.40 -3.46
N SER A 56 -4.63 20.51 -4.45
CA SER A 56 -5.50 21.68 -4.65
C SER A 56 -6.74 21.69 -3.75
N LYS A 57 -6.98 20.65 -2.94
CA LYS A 57 -8.20 20.49 -2.13
C LYS A 57 -7.97 21.00 -0.70
N GLY A 58 -8.20 22.29 -0.51
CA GLY A 58 -8.31 22.91 0.81
C GLY A 58 -7.04 22.81 1.67
N PRO A 59 -7.16 23.10 2.98
CA PRO A 59 -6.00 23.13 3.88
C PRO A 59 -5.30 21.77 4.04
N LEU A 60 -6.03 20.65 4.01
CA LEU A 60 -5.43 19.32 4.10
C LEU A 60 -4.63 18.97 2.84
N GLY A 61 -5.18 19.26 1.65
CA GLY A 61 -4.48 19.06 0.39
C GLY A 61 -3.19 19.86 0.29
N ALA A 62 -3.19 21.11 0.79
CA ALA A 62 -2.01 21.98 0.77
C ALA A 62 -0.79 21.40 1.51
N LEU A 63 -1.01 20.47 2.46
CA LEU A 63 0.05 19.81 3.21
C LEU A 63 0.57 18.53 2.52
N TYR A 64 -0.07 18.08 1.44
CA TYR A 64 0.31 16.85 0.76
C TYR A 64 1.62 17.04 -0.04
N PRO A 65 2.66 16.21 0.18
CA PRO A 65 3.96 16.39 -0.45
C PRO A 65 3.91 16.09 -1.95
N LEU A 66 4.46 16.99 -2.77
CA LEU A 66 4.52 16.83 -4.23
C LEU A 66 5.85 16.23 -4.73
N ARG A 67 6.80 15.98 -3.83
CA ARG A 67 8.11 15.41 -4.16
C ARG A 67 8.46 14.31 -3.16
N THR A 68 8.57 13.08 -3.65
CA THR A 68 8.91 11.91 -2.83
C THR A 68 9.90 11.01 -3.55
N ALA A 69 10.63 10.18 -2.80
CA ALA A 69 11.58 9.21 -3.36
C ALA A 69 10.84 7.93 -3.79
N THR A 70 10.38 7.88 -5.04
CA THR A 70 9.65 6.74 -5.64
C THR A 70 10.55 5.81 -6.45
N HIS A 71 11.87 5.97 -6.36
CA HIS A 71 12.87 5.19 -7.10
C HIS A 71 12.64 5.23 -8.62
N SER A 72 12.20 4.13 -9.23
CA SER A 72 12.06 3.96 -10.68
C SER A 72 10.82 4.62 -11.29
N ASN A 73 9.84 5.03 -10.47
CA ASN A 73 8.72 5.80 -10.98
C ASN A 73 9.17 7.23 -11.28
N ILE A 74 9.01 7.64 -12.55
CA ILE A 74 9.50 8.90 -13.10
C ILE A 74 8.86 10.14 -12.46
N HIS A 75 7.67 10.00 -11.89
CA HIS A 75 6.89 11.11 -11.37
C HIS A 75 7.42 11.67 -10.06
N ASN A 76 8.11 10.86 -9.23
CA ASN A 76 8.71 11.29 -7.96
C ASN A 76 7.76 12.11 -7.08
N CYS A 77 6.48 11.72 -7.03
CA CYS A 77 5.41 12.53 -6.43
C CYS A 77 4.64 11.76 -5.35
N LEU A 78 3.85 10.75 -5.72
CA LEU A 78 3.08 9.95 -4.76
C LEU A 78 3.81 8.65 -4.44
N LYS A 79 4.29 8.50 -3.19
CA LYS A 79 4.94 7.27 -2.69
C LYS A 79 3.99 6.43 -1.85
N GLU A 80 3.56 6.95 -0.71
CA GLU A 80 2.54 6.31 0.14
C GLU A 80 2.80 4.81 0.46
N GLY A 81 4.07 4.42 0.60
CA GLY A 81 4.44 3.02 0.80
C GLY A 81 3.82 2.37 2.04
N ASP A 82 3.41 3.14 3.04
CA ASP A 82 2.76 2.60 4.24
C ASP A 82 1.22 2.51 4.11
N THR A 83 0.61 3.22 3.14
CA THR A 83 -0.84 3.30 2.94
C THR A 83 -1.53 1.93 2.79
N PRO A 84 -0.93 0.92 2.12
CA PRO A 84 -1.53 -0.42 2.03
C PRO A 84 -1.83 -1.09 3.38
N SER A 85 -1.17 -0.70 4.46
CA SER A 85 -1.42 -1.27 5.81
C SER A 85 -2.74 -0.80 6.37
N TRP A 86 -3.16 0.41 6.01
CA TRP A 86 -4.49 0.91 6.33
C TRP A 86 -5.50 0.29 5.36
N PHE A 87 -5.22 0.31 4.05
CA PHE A 87 -6.13 -0.25 3.04
C PHE A 87 -6.56 -1.68 3.33
N PHE A 88 -5.69 -2.49 3.94
CA PHE A 88 -6.02 -3.83 4.39
C PHE A 88 -7.25 -3.91 5.32
N PHE A 89 -7.54 -2.85 6.08
CA PHE A 89 -8.67 -2.78 7.01
C PHE A 89 -9.82 -1.91 6.49
N LEU A 90 -9.68 -1.25 5.34
CA LEU A 90 -10.76 -0.45 4.78
C LEU A 90 -11.83 -1.38 4.22
N PRO A 91 -13.12 -1.24 4.61
CA PRO A 91 -14.20 -2.05 4.05
C PRO A 91 -14.30 -1.94 2.52
N ALA A 92 -13.99 -0.77 1.96
CA ALA A 92 -13.97 -0.54 0.52
C ALA A 92 -12.83 -1.30 -0.20
N GLY A 93 -11.77 -1.67 0.52
CA GLY A 93 -10.59 -2.31 -0.05
C GLY A 93 -10.72 -3.81 -0.29
N GLY A 94 -11.78 -4.45 0.23
CA GLY A 94 -12.12 -5.84 -0.06
C GLY A 94 -11.18 -6.90 0.54
N ASN A 95 -10.14 -6.51 1.27
CA ASN A 95 -9.31 -7.46 2.02
C ASN A 95 -10.14 -8.17 3.09
N ASP A 96 -9.84 -9.45 3.29
CA ASP A 96 -10.36 -10.25 4.40
C ASP A 96 -9.34 -10.21 5.54
N ILE A 97 -9.77 -9.68 6.70
CA ILE A 97 -8.88 -9.50 7.85
C ILE A 97 -8.48 -10.82 8.50
N ASP A 98 -9.31 -11.86 8.35
CA ASP A 98 -9.07 -13.19 8.90
C ASP A 98 -8.31 -14.09 7.91
N ASP A 99 -8.32 -13.74 6.63
CA ASP A 99 -7.63 -14.46 5.56
C ASP A 99 -6.84 -13.54 4.61
N PRO A 100 -5.59 -13.16 4.95
CA PRO A 100 -4.71 -12.36 4.10
C PRO A 100 -4.34 -12.99 2.75
N THR A 101 -4.75 -14.24 2.50
CA THR A 101 -4.58 -14.86 1.18
C THR A 101 -5.60 -14.38 0.16
N LYS A 102 -6.68 -13.74 0.60
CA LYS A 102 -7.65 -13.10 -0.29
C LYS A 102 -7.13 -11.73 -0.76
N PRO A 103 -7.37 -11.39 -2.04
CA PRO A 103 -6.89 -10.13 -2.58
C PRO A 103 -7.72 -8.94 -2.09
N GLY A 104 -7.07 -7.79 -1.96
CA GLY A 104 -7.71 -6.50 -1.76
C GLY A 104 -6.70 -5.36 -1.91
N TRP A 105 -7.10 -4.12 -1.63
CA TRP A 105 -6.28 -2.93 -1.81
C TRP A 105 -4.98 -2.94 -0.98
N GLY A 106 -4.97 -3.60 0.18
CA GLY A 106 -3.79 -3.82 1.01
C GLY A 106 -2.83 -4.90 0.49
N GLY A 107 -3.17 -5.57 -0.62
CA GLY A 107 -2.37 -6.62 -1.24
C GLY A 107 -2.95 -8.02 -1.04
N GLN A 108 -2.18 -9.02 -1.45
CA GLN A 108 -2.49 -10.44 -1.32
C GLN A 108 -1.23 -11.18 -0.89
N PHE A 109 -1.35 -12.01 0.14
CA PHE A 109 -0.22 -12.66 0.80
C PHE A 109 -0.32 -14.18 0.74
N ARG A 110 0.79 -14.88 0.91
CA ARG A 110 0.81 -16.34 1.09
C ARG A 110 1.10 -16.66 2.55
N LYS A 111 0.51 -17.72 3.06
CA LYS A 111 0.90 -18.28 4.36
C LYS A 111 2.21 -19.04 4.20
N ALA A 112 3.21 -18.70 5.00
CA ALA A 112 4.50 -19.36 5.04
C ALA A 112 4.51 -20.47 6.10
N ASP A 113 5.55 -21.31 6.07
CA ASP A 113 5.73 -22.41 7.03
C ASP A 113 5.86 -21.91 8.48
N SER A 114 6.31 -20.66 8.68
CA SER A 114 6.33 -20.00 10.00
C SER A 114 4.93 -19.68 10.55
N GLY A 115 3.87 -19.86 9.75
CA GLY A 115 2.51 -19.42 10.04
C GLY A 115 2.23 -17.96 9.69
N TRP A 116 3.26 -17.18 9.38
CA TRP A 116 3.14 -15.78 8.98
C TRP A 116 2.68 -15.63 7.54
N TYR A 117 2.10 -14.48 7.24
CA TYR A 117 1.70 -14.11 5.88
C TYR A 117 2.79 -13.26 5.25
N MET A 118 3.28 -13.68 4.09
CA MET A 118 4.36 -13.02 3.37
C MET A 118 3.96 -12.66 1.95
N ASP A 119 4.55 -11.60 1.43
CA ASP A 119 4.43 -11.26 0.02
C ASP A 119 5.32 -12.13 -0.87
N GLY A 120 5.05 -12.10 -2.17
CA GLY A 120 5.81 -12.83 -3.17
C GLY A 120 5.34 -14.28 -3.31
N GLN A 121 4.80 -14.59 -4.48
CA GLN A 121 4.64 -15.95 -4.97
C GLN A 121 5.63 -16.19 -6.12
N PRO A 122 6.16 -17.41 -6.30
CA PRO A 122 7.02 -17.73 -7.44
C PRO A 122 6.35 -17.35 -8.76
N GLY A 123 7.08 -16.65 -9.63
CA GLY A 123 6.58 -16.22 -10.94
C GLY A 123 5.61 -15.03 -10.91
N TYR A 124 5.42 -14.37 -9.77
CA TYR A 124 4.50 -13.25 -9.61
C TYR A 124 5.19 -11.99 -9.06
N ASP A 125 4.87 -10.83 -9.61
CA ASP A 125 5.31 -9.53 -9.07
C ASP A 125 4.34 -9.09 -7.97
N ALA A 126 4.77 -9.18 -6.70
CA ALA A 126 3.87 -8.88 -5.59
C ALA A 126 3.38 -7.42 -5.58
N ARG A 127 4.05 -6.48 -6.27
CA ARG A 127 3.58 -5.10 -6.46
C ARG A 127 2.22 -5.06 -7.16
N GLU A 128 1.96 -5.98 -8.09
CA GLU A 128 0.70 -6.06 -8.83
C GLU A 128 -0.50 -6.38 -7.92
N THR A 129 -0.28 -7.01 -6.76
CA THR A 129 -1.36 -7.28 -5.80
C THR A 129 -2.01 -6.02 -5.26
N VAL A 130 -1.25 -4.91 -5.21
CA VAL A 130 -1.72 -3.57 -4.81
C VAL A 130 -1.99 -2.71 -6.04
N ALA A 131 -1.04 -2.65 -6.98
CA ALA A 131 -1.09 -1.72 -8.12
C ALA A 131 -2.32 -1.88 -9.01
N ARG A 132 -2.84 -3.11 -9.16
CA ARG A 132 -4.05 -3.39 -9.95
C ARG A 132 -5.29 -2.64 -9.46
N TRP A 133 -5.33 -2.29 -8.17
CA TRP A 133 -6.45 -1.60 -7.53
C TRP A 133 -6.31 -0.07 -7.56
N ARG A 134 -5.21 0.46 -8.12
CA ARG A 134 -4.91 1.89 -8.12
C ARG A 134 -6.00 2.78 -8.68
N PRO A 135 -6.65 2.44 -9.81
CA PRO A 135 -7.76 3.24 -10.29
C PRO A 135 -8.88 3.41 -9.24
N GLU A 136 -9.17 2.37 -8.46
CA GLU A 136 -10.23 2.38 -7.47
C GLU A 136 -9.86 3.19 -6.23
N TYR A 137 -8.72 2.89 -5.60
CA TYR A 137 -8.33 3.59 -4.38
C TYR A 137 -7.96 5.06 -4.63
N GLN A 138 -7.46 5.40 -5.82
CA GLN A 138 -7.23 6.80 -6.19
C GLN A 138 -8.53 7.54 -6.45
N ALA A 139 -9.53 6.90 -7.07
CA ALA A 139 -10.86 7.48 -7.21
C ALA A 139 -11.53 7.71 -5.85
N ASP A 140 -11.40 6.76 -4.91
CA ASP A 140 -11.90 6.93 -3.54
C ASP A 140 -11.16 8.07 -2.81
N PHE A 141 -9.84 8.16 -2.95
CA PHE A 141 -9.07 9.25 -2.35
C PHE A 141 -9.48 10.62 -2.90
N ALA A 142 -9.58 10.77 -4.22
CA ALA A 142 -10.06 12.00 -4.87
C ALA A 142 -11.47 12.39 -4.39
N LYS A 143 -12.37 11.42 -4.25
CA LYS A 143 -13.73 11.65 -3.73
C LYS A 143 -13.68 12.17 -2.30
N ARG A 144 -12.89 11.55 -1.41
CA ARG A 144 -12.74 11.99 -0.01
C ARG A 144 -12.10 13.36 0.11
N MET A 145 -11.11 13.67 -0.72
CA MET A 145 -10.52 15.01 -0.76
C MET A 145 -11.53 16.07 -1.19
N SER A 146 -12.48 15.76 -2.07
CA SER A 146 -13.55 16.70 -2.42
C SER A 146 -14.47 17.03 -1.24
N TRP A 147 -14.70 16.10 -0.31
CA TRP A 147 -15.49 16.34 0.90
C TRP A 147 -14.82 17.34 1.85
N THR A 148 -13.49 17.47 1.80
CA THR A 148 -12.74 18.40 2.66
C THR A 148 -12.93 19.88 2.29
N VAL A 149 -13.54 20.14 1.12
CA VAL A 149 -13.83 21.49 0.62
C VAL A 149 -15.32 21.75 0.43
N SER A 150 -16.15 20.71 0.50
CA SER A 150 -17.62 20.84 0.50
C SER A 150 -18.11 21.24 1.88
N LYS A 151 -18.91 22.30 1.95
CA LYS A 151 -19.66 22.69 3.15
C LYS A 151 -21.03 22.03 3.16
#